data_AF-A0A7Y4SU42-F1
#
_entry.id   AF-A0A7Y4SU42-F1
#
_cell.length_a   1.000
_cell.length_b   1.000
_cell.length_c   1.000
_cell.angle_alpha   90.00
_cell.angle_beta   90.00
_cell.angle_gamma   90.00
#
_symmetry.space_group_name_H-M   'P 1'
#
loop_
_entity.id
_entity.type
_entity.pdbx_description
1 polymer ?
#
loop_
_entity_poly.entity_id
_entity_poly.type
_entity_poly.pdbx_seq_one_letter_code
_entity_poly.pdbx_strand_id
1 'polypeptide(L)' 'MVILMLDTARPDYLSAYGHLRPTTPFLERFAAEGARFDRAYSSSS' A
#
# COMPACT_ATOMS: atom_id res chain seq x y z
N MET A 1 -4.38 -12.73 14.37
CA MET A 1 -4.62 -12.21 13.01
C MET A 1 -4.92 -10.73 13.12
N VAL A 2 -4.26 -9.89 12.32
CA VAL A 2 -4.47 -8.43 12.31
C VAL A 2 -4.75 -8.02 10.88
N ILE A 3 -5.78 -7.18 10.68
CA ILE A 3 -6.15 -6.61 9.38
C ILE A 3 -6.08 -5.09 9.53
N LEU A 4 -5.28 -4.45 8.69
CA LEU A 4 -5.17 -3.01 8.62
C LEU A 4 -5.82 -2.57 7.30
N MET A 5 -6.80 -1.67 7.38
CA MET A 5 -7.47 -1.10 6.22
C MET A 5 -7.37 0.43 6.31
N LEU A 6 -6.95 1.06 5.21
CA LEU A 6 -6.82 2.50 5.10
C LEU A 6 -8.00 3.02 4.28
N ASP A 7 -8.75 3.96 4.85
CA ASP A 7 -9.86 4.58 4.14
C ASP A 7 -9.37 5.58 3.09
N THR A 8 -9.99 5.57 1.92
CA THR A 8 -9.68 6.45 0.76
C THR A 8 -8.22 6.44 0.28
N ALA A 9 -7.43 5.43 0.67
CA ALA A 9 -6.03 5.34 0.27
C ALA A 9 -5.89 5.05 -1.23
N ARG A 10 -5.08 5.86 -1.91
CA ARG A 10 -4.74 5.66 -3.32
C ARG A 10 -3.32 5.10 -3.46
N PRO A 11 -3.12 4.03 -4.24
CA PRO A 11 -1.79 3.43 -4.43
C PRO A 11 -0.74 4.44 -4.93
N ASP A 12 -1.11 5.34 -5.85
CA ASP A 12 -0.19 6.31 -6.47
C ASP A 12 0.31 7.40 -5.49
N TYR A 13 -0.22 7.45 -4.27
CA TYR A 13 0.25 8.33 -3.18
C TYR A 13 1.09 7.60 -2.13
N LEU A 14 1.27 6.28 -2.26
CA LEU A 14 2.06 5.46 -1.36
C LEU A 14 3.43 5.21 -1.98
N SER A 15 4.49 5.52 -1.26
CA SER A 15 5.85 5.30 -1.74
C SER A 15 6.18 3.80 -1.90
N ALA A 16 5.50 2.96 -1.12
CA ALA A 16 5.43 1.50 -1.31
C ALA A 16 4.88 1.05 -2.69
N TYR A 17 4.23 1.93 -3.46
CA TYR A 17 3.74 1.68 -4.82
C TYR A 17 4.42 2.59 -5.87
N GLY A 18 5.51 3.27 -5.51
CA GLY A 18 6.31 4.08 -6.44
C GLY A 18 6.03 5.58 -6.41
N HIS A 19 5.34 6.10 -5.39
CA HIS A 19 5.24 7.56 -5.19
C HIS A 19 6.64 8.19 -4.98
N LEU A 20 6.90 9.32 -5.64
CA LEU A 20 8.24 9.95 -5.67
C LEU A 20 8.75 10.39 -4.29
N ARG A 21 7.84 10.79 -3.39
CA ARG A 21 8.18 11.17 -2.02
C ARG A 21 8.03 9.95 -1.12
N PRO A 22 8.90 9.75 -0.11
CA PRO A 22 8.79 8.64 0.84
C PRO A 22 7.63 8.86 1.83
N THR A 23 6.40 8.74 1.35
CA THR A 23 5.18 9.00 2.13
C THR A 23 4.86 7.87 3.09
N THR A 24 5.29 6.63 2.79
CA THR A 24 4.95 5.44 3.59
C THR A 24 6.15 4.50 3.77
N PRO A 25 7.27 4.96 4.37
CA PRO A 25 8.49 4.17 4.51
C PRO A 25 8.31 2.89 5.37
N PHE A 26 7.36 2.89 6.31
CA PHE A 26 7.03 1.67 7.07
C PHE A 26 6.31 0.64 6.20
N LEU A 27 5.41 1.06 5.32
CA LEU A 27 4.74 0.16 4.39
C LEU A 27 5.71 -0.37 3.33
N GLU A 28 6.70 0.41 2.91
CA GLU A 28 7.78 -0.06 2.02
C GLU A 28 8.56 -1.21 2.64
N ARG A 29 9.03 -1.05 3.89
CA ARG A 29 9.76 -2.10 4.60
C ARG A 29 8.90 -3.36 4.77
N PHE A 30 7.65 -3.19 5.16
CA PHE A 30 6.72 -4.30 5.29
C PHE A 30 6.47 -5.02 3.95
N ALA A 31 6.34 -4.28 2.86
CA ALA A 31 6.18 -4.86 1.53
C ALA A 31 7.43 -5.63 1.05
N ALA A 32 8.63 -5.24 1.49
CA ALA A 32 9.88 -5.95 1.19
C ALA A 32 10.04 -7.28 1.96
N GLU A 33 9.39 -7.40 3.12
CA GLU A 33 9.40 -8.61 3.95
C GLU A 33 8.23 -9.56 3.63
N GLY A 34 7.28 -9.13 2.79
CA GLY A 34 6.06 -9.85 2.47
C GLY A 34 5.75 -9.92 0.98
N ALA A 35 4.46 -10.04 0.66
CA ALA A 35 3.96 -10.01 -0.72
C ALA A 35 3.17 -8.72 -0.97
N ARG A 36 3.47 -8.04 -2.07
CA ARG A 36 2.73 -6.87 -2.56
C ARG A 36 1.95 -7.25 -3.82
N PHE A 37 0.69 -6.85 -3.89
CA PHE A 37 -0.16 -7.07 -5.06
C PHE A 37 -0.32 -5.75 -5.82
N ASP A 38 0.28 -5.64 -7.00
CA ASP A 38 0.18 -4.43 -7.82
C ASP A 38 -1.20 -4.29 -8.51
N ARG A 39 -2.00 -5.36 -8.53
CA ARG A 39 -3.34 -5.42 -9.13
C ARG A 39 -4.37 -5.95 -8.13
N ALA A 40 -4.68 -5.13 -7.12
CA ALA A 40 -5.73 -5.40 -6.13
C ALA A 40 -6.92 -4.45 -6.37
N TYR A 41 -8.14 -5.00 -6.46
CA TYR A 41 -9.36 -4.25 -6.75
C TYR A 41 -10.40 -4.46 -5.63
N SER A 42 -11.13 -3.40 -5.28
CA SER A 42 -12.31 -3.50 -4.42
C SER A 42 -13.52 -3.96 -5.23
N SER A 43 -14.46 -4.66 -4.59
CA SER A 43 -15.74 -5.04 -5.20
C SER A 43 -16.73 -3.88 -5.34
N SER A 44 -16.46 -2.74 -4.68
CA SER A 44 -17.26 -1.51 -4.75
C SER A 44 -16.36 -0.28 -4.63
N SER A 45 -16.80 0.84 -5.19
CA SER A 45 -16.24 2.18 -4.93
C SER A 45 -16.95 2.87 -3.77
#